data_AF-A0A6P6S126-F1
#
_entry.id   AF-A0A6P6S126-F1
#
_cell.length_a   1.000
_cell.length_b   1.000
_cell.length_c   1.000
_cell.angle_alpha   90.00
_cell.angle_beta   90.00
_cell.angle_gamma   90.00
#
_symmetry.space_group_name_H-M   'P 1'
#
loop_
_entity.id
_entity.type
_entity.pdbx_description
1 polymer ?
#
loop_
_entity_poly.entity_id
_entity_poly.type
_entity_poly.pdbx_seq_one_letter_code
_entity_poly.pdbx_strand_id
1 'polypeptide(L)'
;MKTACRYDAATSFLPAGTAPAGATVADAMHSKITEFPCSSSSDAAVATNAAQYRRDLTDGPHGSVYSDNSKRRSQNTRIWVRKFLNLRDPEEPRPELFDVRWKDSEPKVEVLALKVSMTCVFAPDGTTEPATLLQVLPATIVQFLEHGKALVAYDDPLHSHRFLRRSVLGILQRVGSSGSGATTAGASTNNSTGSGNMIAVHAQPATDYVLGQILDASALIGAARVTVKGRPKKKGFEGVMQRHGFKGGPATHGSKHHRGPGSTGAGTDPGRVLPGTRMAGRDPKQTSTVRDLLLLGVNLKTNALLVKGAVPGHPGKTILKVQWDRARQQHLELRQRLAKVAAEDFLQQKKGRAT
;
A
#
# COMPACT_ATOMS: atom_id res chain seq x y z
N MET A 1 -12.23 44.29 -44.29
CA MET A 1 -12.77 43.95 -42.95
C MET A 1 -11.78 42.97 -42.32
N LYS A 2 -10.65 43.37 -41.68
CA LYS A 2 -10.52 43.96 -40.33
C LYS A 2 -11.61 43.39 -39.41
N THR A 3 -11.32 42.46 -38.51
CA THR A 3 -10.58 42.72 -37.26
C THR A 3 -9.78 41.52 -36.73
N ALA A 4 -8.56 41.82 -36.27
CA ALA A 4 -7.78 41.02 -35.34
C ALA A 4 -8.12 41.43 -33.90
N CYS A 5 -7.97 40.52 -32.93
CA CYS A 5 -7.71 40.77 -31.50
C CYS A 5 -7.69 39.41 -30.77
N ARG A 6 -6.90 39.13 -29.75
CA ARG A 6 -5.65 39.65 -29.15
C ARG A 6 -5.31 38.60 -28.08
N TYR A 7 -4.09 38.09 -28.04
CA TYR A 7 -3.59 37.30 -26.90
C TYR A 7 -3.08 38.30 -25.86
N ASP A 8 -3.70 38.36 -24.70
CA ASP A 8 -3.18 39.15 -23.58
C ASP A 8 -2.13 38.33 -22.82
N ALA A 9 -0.86 38.73 -23.04
CA ALA A 9 0.25 38.39 -22.19
C ALA A 9 0.21 39.31 -20.96
N ALA A 10 -0.16 38.77 -19.81
CA ALA A 10 0.01 39.45 -18.53
C ALA A 10 1.38 39.11 -17.95
N THR A 11 2.33 40.01 -18.22
CA THR A 11 3.62 40.15 -17.56
C THR A 11 3.39 40.60 -16.11
N SER A 12 3.74 39.79 -15.12
CA SER A 12 3.90 40.26 -13.73
C SER A 12 5.37 40.16 -13.31
N PHE A 13 6.00 41.33 -13.34
CA PHE A 13 7.21 41.65 -12.59
C PHE A 13 6.96 41.38 -11.09
N LEU A 14 7.84 40.62 -10.45
CA LEU A 14 8.02 40.65 -9.01
C LEU A 14 9.33 41.40 -8.70
N PRO A 15 9.31 42.42 -7.82
CA PRO A 15 10.50 43.17 -7.46
C PRO A 15 11.39 42.40 -6.49
N ALA A 16 12.70 42.65 -6.64
CA ALA A 16 13.77 42.15 -5.80
C ALA A 16 13.55 42.51 -4.32
N GLY A 17 13.60 41.48 -3.46
CA GLY A 17 13.66 41.65 -2.01
C GLY A 17 15.10 41.94 -1.58
N THR A 18 15.33 43.18 -1.20
CA THR A 18 16.52 43.72 -0.56
C THR A 18 16.83 43.03 0.78
N ALA A 19 18.08 42.59 0.93
CA ALA A 19 18.69 42.23 2.20
C ALA A 19 18.87 43.46 3.11
N PRO A 20 18.86 43.28 4.44
CA PRO A 20 19.66 44.13 5.32
C PRO A 20 20.84 43.35 5.90
N ALA A 21 22.03 43.80 5.54
CA ALA A 21 23.28 43.45 6.20
C ALA A 21 23.56 44.42 7.35
N GLY A 22 24.03 43.88 8.48
CA GLY A 22 25.11 44.49 9.26
C GLY A 22 24.72 45.24 10.54
N ALA A 23 25.04 44.61 11.69
CA ALA A 23 25.74 45.18 12.88
C ALA A 23 25.50 44.24 14.08
N THR A 24 26.43 43.85 14.96
CA THR A 24 27.88 43.98 15.13
C THR A 24 28.23 43.21 16.42
N VAL A 25 29.40 42.56 16.44
CA VAL A 25 30.37 42.49 17.57
C VAL A 25 29.97 41.75 18.86
N ALA A 26 30.66 40.62 19.06
CA ALA A 26 31.41 40.14 20.24
C ALA A 26 30.78 40.12 21.66
N ASP A 27 31.29 39.14 22.43
CA ASP A 27 31.06 38.81 23.84
C ASP A 27 29.68 38.17 24.14
N ALA A 28 29.55 36.98 24.72
CA ALA A 28 30.25 36.50 25.90
C ALA A 28 30.12 34.97 26.06
N MET A 29 31.22 34.38 26.54
CA MET A 29 31.29 33.26 27.50
C MET A 29 31.04 31.82 27.05
N HIS A 30 32.17 31.15 26.83
CA HIS A 30 32.43 29.80 27.30
C HIS A 30 32.17 29.61 28.80
N SER A 31 31.72 28.39 29.13
CA SER A 31 32.22 27.51 30.20
C SER A 31 31.29 27.17 31.38
N LYS A 32 31.34 25.87 31.71
CA LYS A 32 30.96 25.16 32.96
C LYS A 32 29.44 24.91 33.09
N ILE A 33 28.94 23.76 33.54
CA ILE A 33 29.22 22.95 34.76
C ILE A 33 28.58 21.55 34.49
N THR A 34 29.32 20.44 34.37
CA THR A 34 29.60 19.38 35.37
C THR A 34 28.40 18.81 36.18
N GLU A 35 28.05 17.55 35.89
CA GLU A 35 27.87 16.38 36.79
C GLU A 35 27.05 16.39 38.13
N PHE A 36 26.17 15.35 38.24
CA PHE A 36 25.70 14.54 39.40
C PHE A 36 24.78 15.19 40.50
N PRO A 37 24.22 14.45 41.50
CA PRO A 37 23.35 13.25 41.50
C PRO A 37 22.14 13.33 42.50
N CYS A 38 21.35 12.24 42.56
CA CYS A 38 20.40 11.73 43.58
C CYS A 38 20.04 12.46 44.91
N SER A 39 18.75 12.33 45.27
CA SER A 39 18.15 11.94 46.58
C SER A 39 17.42 12.98 47.47
N SER A 40 16.17 12.63 47.84
CA SER A 40 15.49 12.79 49.16
C SER A 40 13.99 12.39 49.01
N SER A 41 13.48 11.25 49.52
CA SER A 41 12.76 11.05 50.82
C SER A 41 11.60 12.05 51.05
N SER A 42 10.37 11.75 51.53
CA SER A 42 9.75 10.68 52.35
C SER A 42 8.21 10.80 52.22
N ASP A 43 7.40 9.73 52.25
CA ASP A 43 6.43 9.31 53.33
C ASP A 43 5.14 8.83 52.60
N ALA A 44 4.32 7.82 52.97
CA ALA A 44 4.29 6.83 54.05
C ALA A 44 3.34 5.64 53.69
N ALA A 45 3.69 4.46 54.21
CA ALA A 45 2.88 3.34 54.73
C ALA A 45 1.61 2.81 54.01
N VAL A 46 1.62 1.50 53.66
CA VAL A 46 0.76 0.44 54.26
C VAL A 46 1.52 -0.89 54.18
N ALA A 47 1.62 -1.61 55.30
CA ALA A 47 2.31 -2.89 55.47
C ALA A 47 1.33 -4.08 55.58
N THR A 48 1.90 -5.28 55.69
CA THR A 48 1.35 -6.64 55.96
C THR A 48 1.15 -7.51 54.70
N ASN A 49 1.64 -8.75 54.57
CA ASN A 49 2.20 -9.74 55.49
C ASN A 49 3.07 -10.76 54.72
N ALA A 50 3.90 -11.50 55.48
CA ALA A 50 4.44 -12.85 55.23
C ALA A 50 5.97 -12.96 55.20
N ALA A 51 6.58 -12.75 56.37
CA ALA A 51 7.80 -13.46 56.75
C ALA A 51 7.48 -14.27 58.01
N GLN A 52 7.59 -15.60 57.92
CA GLN A 52 7.61 -16.45 59.09
C GLN A 52 8.69 -17.54 58.89
N TYR A 53 9.64 -17.48 59.82
CA TYR A 53 10.55 -18.53 60.28
C TYR A 53 11.86 -18.81 59.54
N ARG A 54 12.93 -18.21 60.09
CA ARG A 54 14.22 -18.88 60.33
C ARG A 54 14.13 -19.74 61.60
N ARG A 55 14.84 -20.87 61.62
CA ARG A 55 15.75 -21.28 62.71
C ARG A 55 16.83 -22.23 62.16
N ASP A 56 18.01 -22.08 62.75
CA ASP A 56 19.30 -22.66 62.40
C ASP A 56 19.40 -24.19 62.61
N LEU A 57 20.33 -24.85 61.92
CA LEU A 57 21.15 -25.94 62.47
C LEU A 57 22.43 -26.14 61.62
N THR A 58 23.52 -26.40 62.31
CA THR A 58 24.92 -26.49 61.86
C THR A 58 25.31 -27.89 61.33
N ASP A 59 26.54 -27.95 60.78
CA ASP A 59 27.47 -29.09 60.65
C ASP A 59 27.57 -29.87 59.31
N GLY A 60 28.77 -29.85 58.70
CA GLY A 60 29.28 -30.90 57.78
C GLY A 60 29.97 -32.04 58.56
N PRO A 61 30.77 -32.98 57.99
CA PRO A 61 31.31 -33.12 56.62
C PRO A 61 31.18 -34.57 56.04
N HIS A 62 31.85 -34.84 54.91
CA HIS A 62 32.12 -36.15 54.25
C HIS A 62 31.08 -36.77 53.30
N GLY A 63 31.60 -37.25 52.17
CA GLY A 63 30.86 -37.57 50.95
C GLY A 63 30.31 -38.99 50.86
N SER A 64 29.50 -39.20 49.83
CA SER A 64 29.19 -40.53 49.32
C SER A 64 29.10 -40.50 47.80
N VAL A 65 29.89 -41.39 47.22
CA VAL A 65 30.07 -41.74 45.82
C VAL A 65 28.76 -42.27 45.24
N TYR A 66 28.21 -41.61 44.23
CA TYR A 66 27.55 -42.28 43.11
C TYR A 66 27.71 -41.41 41.88
N SER A 67 28.68 -41.77 41.05
CA SER A 67 28.78 -41.29 39.67
C SER A 67 27.57 -41.81 38.91
N ASP A 68 26.80 -40.94 38.26
CA ASP A 68 25.98 -41.37 37.14
C ASP A 68 26.25 -40.54 35.89
N ASN A 69 26.97 -41.21 35.01
CA ASN A 69 27.67 -40.75 33.83
C ASN A 69 26.73 -40.46 32.64
N SER A 70 25.43 -40.28 32.89
CA SER A 70 24.39 -40.17 31.85
C SER A 70 24.15 -38.73 31.37
N LYS A 71 24.47 -37.71 32.18
CA LYS A 71 24.21 -36.30 31.83
C LYS A 71 25.28 -35.64 30.96
N ARG A 72 26.51 -36.19 30.90
CA ARG A 72 27.58 -35.63 30.06
C ARG A 72 27.52 -36.10 28.60
N ARG A 73 26.87 -37.23 28.30
CA ARG A 73 26.73 -37.76 26.92
C ARG A 73 25.62 -37.09 26.10
N SER A 74 24.76 -36.28 26.73
CA SER A 74 23.64 -35.57 26.08
C SER A 74 23.98 -34.14 25.62
N GLN A 75 25.01 -33.52 26.22
CA GLN A 75 25.44 -32.18 25.82
C GLN A 75 26.20 -32.20 24.48
N ASN A 76 27.05 -33.19 24.24
CA ASN A 76 27.84 -33.29 23.00
C ASN A 76 27.03 -33.72 21.77
N THR A 77 25.98 -34.53 21.94
CA THR A 77 25.09 -34.93 20.83
C THR A 77 24.13 -33.79 20.44
N ARG A 78 23.71 -32.94 21.39
CA ARG A 78 22.92 -31.73 21.11
C ARG A 78 23.72 -30.63 20.41
N ILE A 79 25.03 -30.51 20.68
CA ILE A 79 25.91 -29.56 19.98
C ILE A 79 26.07 -29.94 18.51
N TRP A 80 26.20 -31.23 18.19
CA TRP A 80 26.30 -31.70 16.80
C TRP A 80 24.98 -31.54 16.04
N VAL A 81 23.84 -31.75 16.70
CA VAL A 81 22.50 -31.49 16.13
C VAL A 81 22.24 -30.00 15.91
N ARG A 82 22.69 -29.12 16.81
CA ARG A 82 22.64 -27.65 16.66
C ARG A 82 23.52 -27.11 15.53
N LYS A 83 24.59 -27.83 15.15
CA LYS A 83 25.53 -27.41 14.09
C LYS A 83 25.02 -27.72 12.68
N PHE A 84 24.13 -28.71 12.53
CA PHE A 84 23.63 -29.16 11.23
C PHE A 84 22.17 -28.77 10.97
N LEU A 85 21.40 -28.53 12.02
CA LEU A 85 20.10 -27.88 11.93
C LEU A 85 20.27 -26.47 12.47
N ASN A 86 20.07 -25.45 11.62
CA ASN A 86 20.02 -24.03 11.99
C ASN A 86 18.87 -23.70 12.97
N LEU A 87 18.60 -24.54 13.98
CA LEU A 87 17.71 -24.22 15.09
C LEU A 87 18.48 -23.31 16.05
N ARG A 88 18.44 -22.02 15.70
CA ARG A 88 18.60 -20.93 16.66
C ARG A 88 17.46 -21.01 17.67
N ASP A 89 17.73 -20.70 18.93
CA ASP A 89 16.71 -20.81 19.98
C ASP A 89 15.51 -19.90 19.63
N PRO A 90 14.26 -20.40 19.68
CA PRO A 90 13.09 -19.66 19.23
C PRO A 90 12.80 -18.41 20.07
N GLU A 91 13.32 -18.36 21.30
CA GLU A 91 13.14 -17.28 22.26
C GLU A 91 14.26 -16.21 22.20
N GLU A 92 15.37 -16.47 21.50
CA GLU A 92 16.41 -15.45 21.32
C GLU A 92 15.88 -14.31 20.43
N PRO A 93 15.90 -13.05 20.90
CA PRO A 93 15.46 -11.93 20.09
C PRO A 93 16.39 -11.81 18.88
N ARG A 94 15.81 -11.84 17.68
CA ARG A 94 16.59 -11.64 16.45
C ARG A 94 16.74 -10.14 16.24
N PRO A 95 17.92 -9.54 16.46
CA PRO A 95 18.11 -8.09 16.33
C PRO A 95 17.70 -7.59 14.93
N GLU A 96 18.00 -8.39 13.90
CA GLU A 96 17.65 -8.10 12.50
C GLU A 96 16.13 -8.02 12.24
N LEU A 97 15.29 -8.73 13.01
CA LEU A 97 13.84 -8.68 12.83
C LEU A 97 13.23 -7.35 13.29
N PHE A 98 13.90 -6.58 14.15
CA PHE A 98 13.43 -5.26 14.55
C PHE A 98 13.57 -4.21 13.44
N ASP A 99 14.55 -4.40 12.54
CA ASP A 99 14.77 -3.54 11.38
C ASP A 99 13.87 -3.89 10.19
N VAL A 100 13.21 -5.07 10.22
CA VAL A 100 12.26 -5.48 9.18
C VAL A 100 11.02 -4.60 9.30
N ARG A 101 10.89 -3.65 8.36
CA ARG A 101 9.66 -2.89 8.21
C ARG A 101 8.51 -3.82 7.84
N TRP A 102 7.49 -3.85 8.69
CA TRP A 102 6.27 -4.59 8.41
C TRP A 102 5.53 -3.94 7.24
N LYS A 103 4.95 -4.76 6.37
CA LYS A 103 4.22 -4.28 5.19
C LYS A 103 3.06 -3.33 5.53
N ASP A 104 2.49 -3.45 6.72
CA ASP A 104 1.40 -2.59 7.19
C ASP A 104 1.88 -1.21 7.65
N SER A 105 3.19 -1.07 7.91
CA SER A 105 3.86 0.20 8.23
C SER A 105 4.36 0.94 6.98
N GLU A 106 4.38 0.27 5.83
CA GLU A 106 4.83 0.89 4.59
C GLU A 106 3.83 1.95 4.14
N PRO A 107 4.27 3.18 3.84
CA PRO A 107 3.37 4.25 3.47
C PRO A 107 2.72 3.96 2.12
N LYS A 108 1.39 3.79 2.15
CA LYS A 108 0.60 3.38 1.00
C LYS A 108 -0.77 4.02 1.08
N VAL A 109 -1.17 4.63 -0.03
CA VAL A 109 -2.45 5.33 -0.13
C VAL A 109 -3.22 4.81 -1.33
N GLU A 110 -4.49 4.52 -1.13
CA GLU A 110 -5.43 4.18 -2.20
C GLU A 110 -6.54 5.22 -2.26
N VAL A 111 -6.95 5.57 -3.47
CA VAL A 111 -8.04 6.51 -3.72
C VAL A 111 -9.02 5.85 -4.69
N LEU A 112 -10.31 6.13 -4.55
CA LEU A 112 -11.34 5.61 -5.44
C LEU A 112 -11.53 6.54 -6.63
N ALA A 113 -11.58 5.98 -7.83
CA ALA A 113 -11.77 6.75 -9.05
C ALA A 113 -12.71 6.07 -10.04
N LEU A 114 -13.48 6.86 -10.76
CA LEU A 114 -14.31 6.44 -11.88
C LEU A 114 -13.53 6.61 -13.18
N LYS A 115 -13.53 5.58 -14.02
CA LYS A 115 -12.97 5.68 -15.38
C LYS A 115 -13.90 6.53 -16.25
N VAL A 116 -13.49 7.72 -16.67
CA VAL A 116 -14.35 8.60 -17.51
C VAL A 116 -14.20 8.23 -18.97
N SER A 117 -13.00 8.41 -19.52
CA SER A 117 -12.72 8.22 -20.94
C SER A 117 -11.24 7.92 -21.18
N MET A 118 -10.90 7.57 -22.42
CA MET A 118 -9.53 7.46 -22.89
C MET A 118 -9.32 8.49 -24.00
N THR A 119 -8.21 9.21 -23.92
CA THR A 119 -7.81 10.26 -24.86
C THR A 119 -6.32 10.10 -25.17
N CYS A 120 -5.76 11.01 -25.97
CA CYS A 120 -4.32 11.12 -26.13
C CYS A 120 -3.87 12.52 -25.70
N VAL A 121 -2.65 12.60 -25.16
CA VAL A 121 -2.01 13.83 -24.72
C VAL A 121 -0.77 14.01 -25.59
N PHE A 122 -0.58 15.22 -26.09
CA PHE A 122 0.60 15.58 -26.85
C PHE A 122 1.65 16.12 -25.90
N ALA A 123 2.82 15.48 -25.86
CA ALA A 123 3.99 16.01 -25.17
C ALA A 123 4.55 17.21 -25.97
N PRO A 124 5.29 18.13 -25.32
CA PRO A 124 5.95 19.24 -26.02
C PRO A 124 6.94 18.75 -27.10
N ASP A 125 7.47 17.53 -26.97
CA ASP A 125 8.38 16.89 -27.92
C ASP A 125 7.67 16.41 -29.21
N GLY A 126 6.35 16.58 -29.32
CA GLY A 126 5.54 16.12 -30.45
C GLY A 126 5.12 14.64 -30.36
N THR A 127 5.54 13.93 -29.31
CA THR A 127 5.11 12.53 -29.09
C THR A 127 3.70 12.46 -28.54
N THR A 128 2.89 11.55 -29.10
CA THR A 128 1.52 11.30 -28.65
C THR A 128 1.49 10.18 -27.61
N GLU A 129 1.03 10.49 -26.40
CA GLU A 129 0.87 9.51 -25.33
C GLU A 129 -0.61 9.15 -25.13
N PRO A 130 -0.99 7.86 -25.20
CA PRO A 130 -2.36 7.46 -24.86
C PRO A 130 -2.57 7.62 -23.36
N ALA A 131 -3.66 8.26 -22.95
CA ALA A 131 -3.98 8.54 -21.56
C ALA A 131 -5.42 8.18 -21.21
N THR A 132 -5.66 7.72 -19.99
CA THR A 132 -7.00 7.52 -19.44
C THR A 132 -7.29 8.62 -18.42
N LEU A 133 -8.45 9.27 -18.56
CA LEU A 133 -8.95 10.24 -17.59
C LEU A 133 -9.75 9.51 -16.50
N LEU A 134 -9.31 9.67 -15.26
CA LEU A 134 -9.93 9.09 -14.08
C LEU A 134 -10.46 10.21 -13.19
N GLN A 135 -11.75 10.17 -12.87
CA GLN A 135 -12.37 11.10 -11.93
C GLN A 135 -12.25 10.51 -10.52
N VAL A 136 -11.47 11.13 -9.64
CA VAL A 136 -11.42 10.74 -8.23
C VAL A 136 -12.74 11.08 -7.58
N LEU A 137 -13.26 10.12 -6.81
CA LEU A 137 -14.45 10.28 -6.00
C LEU A 137 -13.99 10.71 -4.60
N PRO A 138 -14.49 11.85 -4.07
CA PRO A 138 -14.20 12.26 -2.71
C PRO A 138 -14.73 11.17 -1.76
N ALA A 139 -13.86 10.69 -0.88
CA ALA A 139 -14.14 9.48 -0.13
C ALA A 139 -13.80 9.69 1.36
N THR A 140 -14.80 9.65 2.22
CA THR A 140 -14.67 9.95 3.66
C THR A 140 -14.26 8.72 4.45
N ILE A 141 -13.21 8.84 5.27
CA ILE A 141 -12.74 7.76 6.13
C ILE A 141 -13.74 7.55 7.27
N VAL A 142 -14.32 6.34 7.35
CA VAL A 142 -15.35 6.02 8.33
C VAL A 142 -14.80 5.24 9.52
N GLN A 143 -13.91 4.29 9.26
CA GLN A 143 -13.38 3.41 10.30
C GLN A 143 -11.99 2.93 9.90
N PHE A 144 -11.06 2.91 10.85
CA PHE A 144 -9.79 2.22 10.66
C PHE A 144 -9.96 0.73 10.92
N LEU A 145 -9.47 -0.08 9.98
CA LEU A 145 -9.43 -1.53 10.04
C LEU A 145 -8.00 -1.98 10.32
N GLU A 146 -7.85 -3.23 10.74
CA GLU A 146 -6.53 -3.84 10.91
C GLU A 146 -5.75 -3.92 9.59
N HIS A 147 -4.44 -4.10 9.69
CA HIS A 147 -3.52 -4.21 8.55
C HIS A 147 -3.45 -2.93 7.69
N GLY A 148 -3.60 -1.77 8.32
CA GLY A 148 -3.54 -0.44 7.70
C GLY A 148 -4.55 -0.23 6.56
N LYS A 149 -5.73 -0.81 6.70
CA LYS A 149 -6.86 -0.53 5.82
C LYS A 149 -7.78 0.46 6.52
N ALA A 150 -8.41 1.34 5.76
CA ALA A 150 -9.49 2.19 6.20
C ALA A 150 -10.76 1.81 5.44
N LEU A 151 -11.89 1.76 6.13
CA LEU A 151 -13.21 1.73 5.51
C LEU A 151 -13.56 3.15 5.10
N VAL A 152 -13.87 3.33 3.82
CA VAL A 152 -14.14 4.65 3.24
C VAL A 152 -15.53 4.63 2.60
N ALA A 153 -16.32 5.67 2.87
CA ALA A 153 -17.60 5.93 2.24
C ALA A 153 -17.44 6.89 1.07
N TYR A 154 -18.10 6.61 -0.06
CA TYR A 154 -18.02 7.45 -1.25
C TYR A 154 -19.33 7.43 -2.01
N ASP A 155 -19.57 8.49 -2.77
CA ASP A 155 -20.73 8.58 -3.64
C ASP A 155 -20.48 7.88 -4.97
N ASP A 156 -21.24 6.80 -5.21
CA ASP A 156 -21.30 6.19 -6.54
C ASP A 156 -22.27 6.99 -7.41
N PRO A 157 -21.79 7.65 -8.49
CA PRO A 157 -22.66 8.43 -9.37
C PRO A 157 -23.66 7.57 -10.16
N LEU A 158 -23.47 6.25 -10.21
CA LEU A 158 -24.32 5.35 -11.00
C LEU A 158 -25.46 4.73 -10.22
N HIS A 159 -25.23 4.45 -8.95
CA HIS A 159 -26.16 3.73 -8.08
C HIS A 159 -26.34 4.55 -6.80
N SER A 160 -27.12 5.62 -6.90
CA SER A 160 -27.60 6.32 -5.71
C SER A 160 -28.71 5.48 -5.07
N HIS A 161 -28.46 4.98 -3.88
CA HIS A 161 -29.50 4.36 -3.08
C HIS A 161 -30.36 5.47 -2.47
N ARG A 162 -31.63 5.56 -2.89
CA ARG A 162 -32.61 6.48 -2.27
C ARG A 162 -32.78 6.19 -0.77
N PHE A 163 -32.61 4.93 -0.38
CA PHE A 163 -32.71 4.48 1.01
C PHE A 163 -31.47 3.68 1.40
N LEU A 164 -30.80 4.11 2.46
CA LEU A 164 -29.69 3.40 3.06
C LEU A 164 -30.19 2.28 3.97
N ARG A 165 -29.44 1.18 4.04
CA ARG A 165 -29.66 0.18 5.09
C ARG A 165 -29.36 0.81 6.45
N ARG A 166 -30.22 0.58 7.45
CA ARG A 166 -30.07 1.16 8.80
C ARG A 166 -28.70 0.88 9.43
N SER A 167 -28.13 -0.29 9.17
CA SER A 167 -26.79 -0.66 9.64
C SER A 167 -25.68 0.22 9.02
N VAL A 168 -25.79 0.55 7.73
CA VAL A 168 -24.85 1.44 7.02
C VAL A 168 -25.01 2.88 7.51
N LEU A 169 -26.26 3.33 7.66
CA LEU A 169 -26.57 4.66 8.15
C LEU A 169 -25.98 4.90 9.56
N GLY A 170 -26.13 3.93 10.47
CA GLY A 170 -25.56 4.05 11.82
C GLY A 170 -24.02 4.13 11.82
N ILE A 171 -23.36 3.50 10.85
CA ILE A 171 -21.90 3.59 10.68
C ILE A 171 -21.49 4.99 10.19
N LEU A 172 -22.20 5.53 9.19
CA LEU A 172 -21.95 6.87 8.63
C LEU A 172 -22.17 7.99 9.67
N GLN A 173 -23.24 7.87 10.47
CA GLN A 173 -23.59 8.84 11.50
C GLN A 173 -22.52 8.98 12.60
N ARG A 174 -21.74 7.93 12.89
CA ARG A 174 -20.64 8.00 13.88
C ARG A 174 -19.55 8.99 13.49
N VAL A 175 -19.44 9.29 12.21
CA VAL A 175 -18.36 10.09 11.63
C VAL A 175 -18.87 11.47 11.21
N GLY A 176 -20.12 11.79 11.53
CA GLY A 176 -20.76 13.06 11.15
C GLY A 176 -21.02 13.19 9.65
N SER A 177 -20.81 12.12 8.88
CA SER A 177 -21.20 12.05 7.47
C SER A 177 -22.68 11.71 7.43
N SER A 178 -23.55 12.69 7.20
CA SER A 178 -24.99 12.44 7.16
C SER A 178 -25.32 11.61 5.91
N GLY A 179 -25.50 10.30 6.09
CA GLY A 179 -26.40 9.54 5.25
C GLY A 179 -27.75 10.23 5.32
N SER A 180 -28.25 10.75 4.21
CA SER A 180 -29.52 11.49 4.13
C SER A 180 -30.60 10.88 5.05
N GLY A 181 -30.96 11.59 6.13
CA GLY A 181 -32.04 11.20 7.05
C GLY A 181 -31.72 11.27 8.54
N ALA A 182 -31.45 12.47 9.08
CA ALA A 182 -31.78 12.84 10.46
C ALA A 182 -31.77 14.37 10.59
N THR A 183 -32.80 15.02 10.07
CA THR A 183 -33.13 16.40 10.47
C THR A 183 -33.74 16.36 11.86
N THR A 184 -32.93 16.50 12.91
CA THR A 184 -33.40 17.30 14.05
C THR A 184 -33.52 18.73 13.54
N ALA A 185 -34.71 19.29 13.71
CA ALA A 185 -35.13 20.56 13.13
C ALA A 185 -34.05 21.65 13.28
N GLY A 186 -33.58 22.22 12.16
CA GLY A 186 -32.86 23.49 12.17
C GLY A 186 -31.55 23.59 11.39
N ALA A 187 -30.90 22.49 10.97
CA ALA A 187 -29.61 22.57 10.27
C ALA A 187 -29.68 21.97 8.86
N SER A 188 -30.21 22.76 7.91
CA SER A 188 -29.99 22.53 6.48
C SER A 188 -28.60 23.02 6.09
N THR A 189 -27.56 22.29 6.47
CA THR A 189 -26.24 22.48 5.87
C THR A 189 -26.15 21.53 4.68
N ASN A 190 -25.98 22.08 3.49
CA ASN A 190 -25.91 21.39 2.20
C ASN A 190 -24.64 20.53 2.03
N ASN A 191 -24.23 19.80 3.07
CA ASN A 191 -23.06 18.93 3.08
C ASN A 191 -23.46 17.59 3.69
N SER A 192 -24.20 16.78 2.93
CA SER A 192 -24.47 15.40 3.33
C SER A 192 -24.98 14.55 2.16
N THR A 193 -24.16 14.46 1.13
CA THR A 193 -24.29 13.41 0.12
C THR A 193 -23.72 12.13 0.75
N GLY A 194 -24.51 11.49 1.61
CA GLY A 194 -24.09 10.23 2.22
C GLY A 194 -24.57 9.06 1.37
N SER A 195 -23.79 8.65 0.37
CA SER A 195 -24.02 7.37 -0.29
C SER A 195 -23.65 6.19 0.61
N GLY A 196 -24.38 5.09 0.42
CA GLY A 196 -24.25 3.87 1.24
C GLY A 196 -23.12 2.97 0.82
N ASN A 197 -22.36 3.35 -0.20
CA ASN A 197 -21.29 2.53 -0.72
C ASN A 197 -20.04 2.74 0.10
N MET A 198 -19.64 1.68 0.79
CA MET A 198 -18.42 1.63 1.58
C MET A 198 -17.48 0.57 1.00
N ILE A 199 -16.21 0.93 0.85
CA ILE A 199 -15.17 0.04 0.37
C ILE A 199 -13.93 0.20 1.26
N ALA A 200 -13.27 -0.91 1.55
CA ALA A 200 -11.97 -0.88 2.23
C ALA A 200 -10.86 -0.43 1.27
N VAL A 201 -10.05 0.51 1.72
CA VAL A 201 -9.00 1.22 0.97
C VAL A 201 -7.73 1.20 1.84
N HIS A 202 -6.54 1.19 1.26
CA HIS A 202 -5.31 1.35 2.04
C HIS A 202 -5.05 2.83 2.36
N ALA A 203 -4.80 3.13 3.63
CA ALA A 203 -4.42 4.46 4.12
C ALA A 203 -3.38 4.28 5.23
N GLN A 204 -2.10 4.22 4.83
CA GLN A 204 -0.96 3.90 5.67
C GLN A 204 0.09 5.02 5.62
N PRO A 205 0.70 5.39 6.76
CA PRO A 205 0.42 4.91 8.12
C PRO A 205 -0.89 5.49 8.69
N ALA A 206 -1.56 4.75 9.59
CA ALA A 206 -2.84 5.17 10.15
C ALA A 206 -2.76 6.47 10.97
N THR A 207 -1.58 6.78 11.52
CA THR A 207 -1.31 8.00 12.32
C THR A 207 -1.48 9.29 11.51
N ASP A 208 -1.33 9.23 10.19
CA ASP A 208 -1.42 10.40 9.31
C ASP A 208 -2.87 10.79 8.98
N TYR A 209 -3.84 9.96 9.37
CA TYR A 209 -5.24 10.10 8.98
C TYR A 209 -6.15 10.22 10.19
N VAL A 210 -7.21 11.03 10.04
CA VAL A 210 -8.24 11.22 11.06
C VAL A 210 -9.57 10.66 10.56
N LEU A 211 -10.40 10.16 11.49
CA LEU A 211 -11.76 9.75 11.18
C LEU A 211 -12.56 10.96 10.65
N GLY A 212 -13.32 10.76 9.57
CA GLY A 212 -14.08 11.82 8.90
C GLY A 212 -13.28 12.65 7.90
N GLN A 213 -11.97 12.40 7.76
CA GLN A 213 -11.17 13.04 6.72
C GLN A 213 -11.61 12.58 5.33
N ILE A 214 -11.65 13.51 4.37
CA ILE A 214 -11.94 13.25 2.96
C ILE A 214 -10.64 12.91 2.23
N LEU A 215 -10.63 11.80 1.51
CA LEU A 215 -9.56 11.39 0.60
C LEU A 215 -9.87 11.85 -0.82
N ASP A 216 -9.08 12.83 -1.29
CA ASP A 216 -9.18 13.42 -2.61
C ASP A 216 -7.95 13.12 -3.48
N ALA A 217 -7.96 13.65 -4.71
CA ALA A 217 -6.82 13.60 -5.63
C ALA A 217 -5.54 14.24 -5.04
N SER A 218 -5.68 15.10 -4.03
CA SER A 218 -4.59 15.71 -3.28
C SER A 218 -3.65 14.68 -2.64
N ALA A 219 -4.17 13.51 -2.25
CA ALA A 219 -3.39 12.44 -1.64
C ALA A 219 -2.39 11.80 -2.61
N LEU A 220 -2.51 12.06 -3.92
CA LEU A 220 -1.64 11.55 -4.98
C LEU A 220 -0.68 12.60 -5.54
N ILE A 221 -0.61 13.79 -4.94
CA ILE A 221 0.35 14.82 -5.33
C ILE A 221 1.77 14.29 -5.09
N GLY A 222 2.63 14.40 -6.10
CA GLY A 222 4.01 13.90 -6.06
C GLY A 222 4.17 12.42 -6.46
N ALA A 223 3.08 11.71 -6.74
CA ALA A 223 3.18 10.33 -7.23
C ALA A 223 3.66 10.29 -8.69
N ALA A 224 4.86 9.74 -8.94
CA ALA A 224 5.34 9.53 -10.31
C ALA A 224 4.61 8.37 -11.02
N ARG A 225 4.30 7.30 -10.26
CA ARG A 225 3.67 6.08 -10.76
C ARG A 225 2.58 5.59 -9.84
N VAL A 226 1.49 5.09 -10.43
CA VAL A 226 0.34 4.54 -9.74
C VAL A 226 0.01 3.13 -10.23
N THR A 227 -0.61 2.34 -9.36
CA THR A 227 -1.15 1.02 -9.68
C THR A 227 -2.67 1.11 -9.68
N VAL A 228 -3.32 0.73 -10.77
CA VAL A 228 -4.78 0.81 -10.88
C VAL A 228 -5.39 -0.58 -10.85
N LYS A 229 -6.32 -0.80 -9.92
CA LYS A 229 -7.05 -2.06 -9.75
C LYS A 229 -8.53 -1.84 -10.00
N GLY A 230 -9.13 -2.70 -10.82
CA GLY A 230 -10.54 -2.56 -11.19
C GLY A 230 -11.17 -3.86 -11.63
N ARG A 231 -12.49 -3.86 -11.78
CA ARG A 231 -13.21 -4.96 -12.42
C ARG A 231 -13.06 -4.84 -13.94
N PRO A 232 -12.51 -5.84 -14.65
CA PRO A 232 -12.38 -5.78 -16.10
C PRO A 232 -13.74 -5.93 -16.77
N LYS A 233 -13.78 -5.64 -18.09
CA LYS A 233 -14.96 -5.90 -18.91
C LYS A 233 -15.17 -7.42 -19.01
N LYS A 234 -16.31 -7.92 -18.52
CA LYS A 234 -16.66 -9.34 -18.58
C LYS A 234 -17.28 -9.67 -19.94
N LYS A 235 -16.99 -10.87 -20.46
CA LYS A 235 -17.54 -11.36 -21.75
C LYS A 235 -18.55 -12.51 -21.62
N GLY A 236 -18.93 -12.89 -20.39
CA GLY A 236 -19.89 -13.98 -20.16
C GLY A 236 -19.23 -15.36 -20.14
N PHE A 237 -19.89 -16.36 -20.74
CA PHE A 237 -19.34 -17.70 -20.94
C PHE A 237 -18.41 -17.70 -22.15
N GLU A 238 -17.15 -18.04 -21.95
CA GLU A 238 -16.13 -18.03 -22.99
C GLU A 238 -15.75 -19.45 -23.40
N GLY A 239 -15.64 -19.66 -24.72
CA GLY A 239 -15.02 -20.86 -25.27
C GLY A 239 -13.51 -20.90 -24.99
N VAL A 240 -12.92 -22.08 -25.18
CA VAL A 240 -11.53 -22.39 -24.81
C VAL A 240 -10.50 -21.52 -25.55
N MET A 241 -10.80 -21.16 -26.80
CA MET A 241 -9.94 -20.28 -27.61
C MET A 241 -9.84 -18.86 -27.01
N GLN A 242 -10.98 -18.25 -26.67
CA GLN A 242 -11.02 -16.88 -26.14
C GLN A 242 -10.51 -16.80 -24.70
N ARG A 243 -10.81 -17.81 -23.90
CA ARG A 243 -10.50 -17.88 -22.46
C ARG A 243 -9.03 -18.21 -22.19
N HIS A 244 -8.49 -19.17 -22.94
CA HIS A 244 -7.17 -19.76 -22.70
C HIS A 244 -6.21 -19.65 -23.89
N GLY A 245 -6.61 -19.06 -25.01
CA GLY A 245 -5.75 -18.87 -26.18
C GLY A 245 -5.50 -20.15 -26.99
N PHE A 246 -6.42 -21.12 -26.95
CA PHE A 246 -6.27 -22.36 -27.73
C PHE A 246 -6.35 -22.07 -29.24
N LYS A 247 -5.52 -22.78 -30.03
CA LYS A 247 -5.42 -22.57 -31.49
C LYS A 247 -6.58 -23.16 -32.28
N GLY A 248 -7.25 -24.20 -31.75
CA GLY A 248 -8.29 -24.94 -32.46
C GLY A 248 -7.73 -25.95 -33.47
N GLY A 249 -8.63 -26.58 -34.23
CA GLY A 249 -8.29 -27.53 -35.30
C GLY A 249 -8.17 -26.87 -36.68
N PRO A 250 -7.67 -27.60 -37.70
CA PRO A 250 -7.56 -27.09 -39.07
C PRO A 250 -8.94 -26.74 -39.65
N ALA A 251 -9.00 -25.74 -40.54
CA ALA A 251 -10.26 -25.24 -41.10
C ALA A 251 -10.76 -26.03 -42.33
N THR A 252 -9.86 -26.55 -43.17
CA THR A 252 -10.20 -27.04 -44.52
C THR A 252 -10.17 -28.57 -44.67
N HIS A 253 -9.22 -29.27 -44.04
CA HIS A 253 -9.03 -30.71 -44.24
C HIS A 253 -9.96 -31.57 -43.36
N GLY A 254 -11.27 -31.49 -43.60
CA GLY A 254 -12.28 -32.42 -43.08
C GLY A 254 -12.49 -32.45 -41.54
N SER A 255 -11.78 -31.60 -40.79
CA SER A 255 -11.95 -31.50 -39.34
C SER A 255 -13.34 -30.97 -39.01
N LYS A 256 -14.08 -31.67 -38.16
CA LYS A 256 -15.35 -31.19 -37.59
C LYS A 256 -15.16 -30.39 -36.29
N HIS A 257 -13.91 -30.17 -35.89
CA HIS A 257 -13.55 -29.66 -34.56
C HIS A 257 -12.66 -28.42 -34.64
N HIS A 258 -13.13 -27.38 -35.33
CA HIS A 258 -12.35 -26.16 -35.56
C HIS A 258 -12.11 -25.34 -34.28
N ARG A 259 -13.10 -25.26 -33.38
CA ARG A 259 -13.05 -24.38 -32.18
C ARG A 259 -13.09 -25.12 -30.84
N GLY A 260 -12.89 -26.44 -30.86
CA GLY A 260 -12.95 -27.25 -29.66
C GLY A 260 -11.64 -27.29 -28.86
N PRO A 261 -11.68 -27.83 -27.62
CA PRO A 261 -10.54 -27.90 -26.71
C PRO A 261 -9.42 -28.85 -27.16
N GLY A 262 -9.70 -29.81 -28.05
CA GLY A 262 -8.82 -30.95 -28.27
C GLY A 262 -8.95 -31.98 -27.16
N SER A 263 -7.89 -32.77 -26.91
CA SER A 263 -7.88 -33.78 -25.84
C SER A 263 -7.93 -33.15 -24.44
N THR A 264 -8.67 -33.78 -23.54
CA THR A 264 -8.88 -33.33 -22.15
C THR A 264 -8.06 -34.12 -21.12
N GLY A 265 -7.30 -35.15 -21.52
CA GLY A 265 -6.47 -35.94 -20.63
C GLY A 265 -6.06 -37.30 -21.19
N ALA A 266 -5.31 -38.06 -20.39
CA ALA A 266 -4.94 -39.45 -20.69
C ALA A 266 -6.08 -40.42 -20.31
N GLY A 267 -6.15 -41.56 -21.00
CA GLY A 267 -7.20 -42.57 -20.80
C GLY A 267 -6.98 -43.46 -19.56
N THR A 268 -5.84 -44.15 -19.49
CA THR A 268 -5.63 -45.26 -18.52
C THR A 268 -5.33 -44.80 -17.10
N ASP A 269 -4.31 -43.96 -16.92
CA ASP A 269 -3.98 -43.35 -15.63
C ASP A 269 -3.76 -41.86 -15.89
N PRO A 270 -4.46 -40.93 -15.20
CA PRO A 270 -5.25 -41.05 -13.95
C PRO A 270 -6.74 -41.38 -14.10
N GLY A 271 -7.22 -41.91 -15.25
CA GLY A 271 -8.61 -42.34 -15.47
C GLY A 271 -9.68 -41.25 -15.32
N ARG A 272 -9.27 -39.99 -15.18
CA ARG A 272 -10.13 -38.82 -14.95
C ARG A 272 -9.44 -37.57 -15.48
N VAL A 273 -10.22 -36.51 -15.68
CA VAL A 273 -9.66 -35.20 -15.99
C VAL A 273 -9.08 -34.56 -14.72
N LEU A 274 -7.83 -34.12 -14.80
CA LEU A 274 -7.15 -33.49 -13.66
C LEU A 274 -7.82 -32.15 -13.28
N PRO A 275 -7.92 -31.84 -11.97
CA PRO A 275 -8.43 -30.54 -11.54
C PRO A 275 -7.53 -29.41 -12.05
N GLY A 276 -8.14 -28.30 -12.45
CA GLY A 276 -7.41 -27.18 -13.06
C GLY A 276 -7.16 -27.32 -14.57
N THR A 277 -7.63 -28.40 -15.20
CA THR A 277 -7.60 -28.53 -16.67
C THR A 277 -8.37 -27.36 -17.30
N ARG A 278 -7.74 -26.72 -18.29
CA ARG A 278 -8.27 -25.54 -18.98
C ARG A 278 -9.45 -25.94 -19.87
N MET A 279 -10.62 -25.38 -19.59
CA MET A 279 -11.87 -25.69 -20.30
C MET A 279 -12.68 -24.42 -20.59
N ALA A 280 -13.73 -24.54 -21.39
CA ALA A 280 -14.71 -23.46 -21.55
C ALA A 280 -15.37 -23.12 -20.21
N GLY A 281 -15.81 -21.87 -20.06
CA GLY A 281 -16.42 -21.42 -18.82
C GLY A 281 -16.58 -19.92 -18.73
N ARG A 282 -17.22 -19.46 -17.66
CA ARG A 282 -17.31 -18.03 -17.36
C ARG A 282 -15.91 -17.44 -17.15
N ASP A 283 -15.66 -16.25 -17.70
CA ASP A 283 -14.40 -15.52 -17.50
C ASP A 283 -14.14 -15.37 -15.98
N PRO A 284 -13.06 -15.98 -15.44
CA PRO A 284 -12.78 -15.95 -14.01
C PRO A 284 -12.24 -14.58 -13.55
N LYS A 285 -11.95 -13.65 -14.46
CA LYS A 285 -11.36 -12.34 -14.13
C LYS A 285 -12.35 -11.48 -13.35
N GLN A 286 -12.28 -11.59 -12.02
CA GLN A 286 -13.04 -10.74 -11.11
C GLN A 286 -12.41 -9.36 -10.95
N THR A 287 -11.07 -9.32 -10.84
CA THR A 287 -10.30 -8.07 -10.75
C THR A 287 -9.06 -8.16 -11.63
N SER A 288 -8.68 -7.04 -12.22
CA SER A 288 -7.45 -6.86 -12.98
C SER A 288 -6.68 -5.70 -12.38
N THR A 289 -5.37 -5.87 -12.23
CA THR A 289 -4.48 -4.83 -11.70
C THR A 289 -3.46 -4.49 -12.77
N VAL A 290 -3.39 -3.22 -13.14
CA VAL A 290 -2.35 -2.69 -14.03
C VAL A 290 -1.38 -1.91 -13.16
N ARG A 291 -0.12 -2.37 -13.14
CA ARG A 291 0.93 -1.83 -12.26
C ARG A 291 1.77 -0.81 -13.01
N ASP A 292 2.37 0.11 -12.26
CA ASP A 292 3.41 1.05 -12.74
C ASP A 292 2.99 1.97 -13.87
N LEU A 293 1.74 2.40 -13.88
CA LEU A 293 1.26 3.40 -14.82
C LEU A 293 1.82 4.77 -14.43
N LEU A 294 2.30 5.50 -15.43
CA LEU A 294 2.84 6.85 -15.24
C LEU A 294 1.69 7.85 -15.05
N LEU A 295 1.82 8.71 -14.03
CA LEU A 295 0.87 9.78 -13.78
C LEU A 295 1.32 11.02 -14.59
N LEU A 296 0.51 11.43 -15.56
CA LEU A 296 0.82 12.56 -16.45
C LEU A 296 0.45 13.90 -15.82
N GLY A 297 -0.62 13.92 -15.02
CA GLY A 297 -1.07 15.12 -14.36
C GLY A 297 -2.21 14.86 -13.38
N VAL A 298 -2.33 15.78 -12.43
CA VAL A 298 -3.39 15.82 -11.42
C VAL A 298 -4.06 17.19 -11.48
N ASN A 299 -5.37 17.22 -11.62
CA ASN A 299 -6.16 18.45 -11.53
C ASN A 299 -6.99 18.41 -10.25
N LEU A 300 -6.65 19.27 -9.30
CA LEU A 300 -7.32 19.36 -8.00
C LEU A 300 -8.69 20.05 -8.08
N LYS A 301 -8.89 20.97 -9.04
CA LYS A 301 -10.17 21.68 -9.17
C LYS A 301 -11.30 20.75 -9.57
N THR A 302 -11.00 19.82 -10.47
CA THR A 302 -11.95 18.82 -10.95
C THR A 302 -11.76 17.46 -10.30
N ASN A 303 -10.81 17.28 -9.37
CA ASN A 303 -10.43 15.98 -8.83
C ASN A 303 -10.19 14.91 -9.92
N ALA A 304 -9.50 15.28 -10.99
CA ALA A 304 -9.21 14.39 -12.12
C ALA A 304 -7.73 13.97 -12.16
N LEU A 305 -7.48 12.72 -12.54
CA LEU A 305 -6.16 12.15 -12.75
C LEU A 305 -6.01 11.75 -14.21
N LEU A 306 -4.84 12.03 -14.78
CA LEU A 306 -4.48 11.63 -16.11
C LEU A 306 -3.38 10.57 -16.03
N VAL A 307 -3.73 9.34 -16.41
CA VAL A 307 -2.83 8.18 -16.28
C VAL A 307 -2.45 7.68 -17.66
N LYS A 308 -1.16 7.46 -17.92
CA LYS A 308 -0.67 6.91 -19.18
C LYS A 308 -1.15 5.48 -19.38
N GLY A 309 -1.67 5.18 -20.56
CA GLY A 309 -2.07 3.84 -20.99
C GLY A 309 -3.51 3.46 -20.66
N ALA A 310 -3.80 2.16 -20.75
CA ALA A 310 -5.14 1.61 -20.62
C ALA A 310 -5.43 1.13 -19.19
N VAL A 311 -6.64 1.42 -18.73
CA VAL A 311 -7.14 1.03 -17.40
C VAL A 311 -8.29 0.03 -17.54
N PRO A 312 -8.41 -0.99 -16.66
CA PRO A 312 -9.49 -1.98 -16.74
C PRO A 312 -10.88 -1.35 -16.58
N GLY A 313 -11.89 -1.99 -17.17
CA GLY A 313 -13.29 -1.64 -16.97
C GLY A 313 -13.91 -0.77 -18.07
N HIS A 314 -15.23 -0.59 -17.93
CA HIS A 314 -16.05 0.26 -18.78
C HIS A 314 -15.97 1.73 -18.33
N PRO A 315 -15.87 2.68 -19.29
CA PRO A 315 -15.98 4.10 -19.00
C PRO A 315 -17.36 4.41 -18.39
N GLY A 316 -17.44 5.40 -17.52
CA GLY A 316 -18.63 5.80 -16.79
C GLY A 316 -19.05 4.84 -15.68
N LYS A 317 -18.74 3.53 -15.80
CA LYS A 317 -19.39 2.49 -14.97
C LYS A 317 -18.50 1.85 -13.91
N THR A 318 -17.18 1.91 -14.08
CA THR A 318 -16.27 1.11 -13.27
C THR A 318 -15.58 1.98 -12.25
N ILE A 319 -15.76 1.62 -10.97
CA ILE A 319 -15.00 2.15 -9.86
C ILE A 319 -13.66 1.39 -9.79
N LEU A 320 -12.61 2.16 -9.68
CA LEU A 320 -11.22 1.74 -9.68
C LEU A 320 -10.58 2.15 -8.36
N LYS A 321 -9.65 1.34 -7.89
CA LYS A 321 -8.74 1.69 -6.82
C LYS A 321 -7.43 2.15 -7.45
N VAL A 322 -7.10 3.41 -7.27
CA VAL A 322 -5.82 3.99 -7.68
C VAL A 322 -4.91 3.96 -6.47
N GLN A 323 -3.88 3.13 -6.52
CA GLN A 323 -2.92 2.93 -5.46
C GLN A 323 -1.64 3.71 -5.75
N TRP A 324 -1.18 4.47 -4.76
CA TRP A 324 0.17 4.98 -4.66
C TRP A 324 0.93 4.23 -3.56
N ASP A 325 2.01 3.58 -3.97
CA ASP A 325 2.88 2.79 -3.11
C ASP A 325 4.21 3.55 -2.96
N ARG A 326 4.36 4.29 -1.86
CA ARG A 326 5.54 5.15 -1.65
C ARG A 326 6.78 4.31 -1.39
N ALA A 327 6.65 3.22 -0.62
CA ALA A 327 7.76 2.29 -0.35
C ALA A 327 8.30 1.69 -1.65
N ARG A 328 7.42 1.30 -2.57
CA ARG A 328 7.83 0.78 -3.87
C ARG A 328 8.58 1.81 -4.71
N GLN A 329 8.15 3.08 -4.70
CA GLN A 329 8.85 4.15 -5.41
C GLN A 329 10.26 4.36 -4.84
N GLN A 330 10.39 4.45 -3.52
CA GLN A 330 11.68 4.58 -2.84
C GLN A 330 12.63 3.42 -3.19
N HIS A 331 12.12 2.18 -3.23
CA HIS A 331 12.94 1.02 -3.60
C HIS A 331 13.35 1.05 -5.08
N LEU A 332 12.48 1.48 -5.99
CA LEU A 332 12.83 1.64 -7.40
C LEU A 332 13.91 2.71 -7.59
N GLU A 333 13.79 3.84 -6.92
CA GLU A 333 14.78 4.92 -6.94
C GLU A 333 16.12 4.46 -6.35
N LEU A 334 16.11 3.76 -5.22
CA LEU A 334 17.30 3.20 -4.60
C LEU A 334 18.00 2.22 -5.56
N ARG A 335 17.25 1.31 -6.19
CA ARG A 335 17.80 0.38 -7.19
C ARG A 335 18.44 1.11 -8.37
N GLN A 336 17.80 2.17 -8.87
CA GLN A 336 18.37 2.97 -9.95
C GLN A 336 19.64 3.70 -9.53
N ARG A 337 19.69 4.25 -8.31
CA ARG A 337 20.89 4.89 -7.76
C ARG A 337 22.04 3.90 -7.62
N LEU A 338 21.80 2.74 -7.01
CA LEU A 338 22.81 1.69 -6.85
C LEU A 338 23.32 1.19 -8.22
N ALA A 339 22.43 1.03 -9.21
CA ALA A 339 22.84 0.64 -10.56
C ALA A 339 23.71 1.70 -11.26
N LYS A 340 23.43 2.99 -11.05
CA LYS A 340 24.27 4.08 -11.57
C LYS A 340 25.64 4.09 -10.92
N VAL A 341 25.71 3.98 -9.59
CA VAL A 341 26.98 3.90 -8.85
C VAL A 341 27.80 2.69 -9.32
N ALA A 342 27.19 1.51 -9.42
CA ALA A 342 27.87 0.32 -9.93
C ALA A 342 28.39 0.48 -11.38
N ALA A 343 27.65 1.21 -12.23
CA ALA A 343 28.09 1.51 -13.59
C ALA A 343 29.28 2.50 -13.61
N GLU A 344 29.26 3.50 -12.74
CA GLU A 344 30.36 4.47 -12.57
C GLU A 344 31.63 3.78 -12.06
N ASP A 345 31.51 2.94 -11.03
CA ASP A 345 32.62 2.15 -10.48
C ASP A 345 33.22 1.22 -11.55
N PHE A 346 32.37 0.59 -12.36
CA PHE A 346 32.81 -0.25 -13.48
C PHE A 346 33.59 0.55 -14.54
N LEU A 347 33.12 1.76 -14.89
CA LEU A 347 33.83 2.63 -15.82
C LEU A 347 35.17 3.11 -15.26
N GLN A 348 35.24 3.43 -13.96
CA GLN A 348 36.48 3.82 -13.30
C GLN A 348 37.50 2.67 -13.29
N GLN A 349 37.07 1.46 -12.96
CA GLN A 349 37.92 0.26 -13.03
C GLN A 349 38.46 0.02 -14.44
N LYS A 350 37.62 0.21 -15.47
CA LYS A 350 38.04 0.07 -16.87
C LYS A 350 39.05 1.14 -17.29
N LYS A 351 38.90 2.38 -16.82
CA LYS A 351 39.85 3.48 -17.07
C LYS A 351 41.20 3.27 -16.37
N GLY A 352 41.20 2.64 -15.19
CA GLY A 352 42.41 2.39 -14.39
C GLY A 352 43.23 1.18 -14.82
N ARG A 353 42.73 0.33 -15.73
CA ARG A 353 43.47 -0.83 -16.24
C ARG A 353 44.39 -0.36 -17.38
N ALA A 354 45.67 -0.17 -17.09
CA ALA A 354 46.68 0.10 -18.12
C ALA A 354 46.66 -1.06 -19.15
N THR A 355 46.54 -0.70 -20.43
CA THR A 355 46.53 -1.62 -21.58
C THR A 355 47.86 -2.31 -21.78
#